data_AF-A0A8X6YQX3-F1
#
_entry.id   AF-A0A8X6YQX3-F1
#
_cell.length_a   1.000
_cell.length_b   1.000
_cell.length_c   1.000
_cell.angle_alpha   90.00
_cell.angle_beta   90.00
_cell.angle_gamma   90.00
#
_symmetry.space_group_name_H-M   'P 1'
#
loop_
_entity.id
_entity.type
_entity.pdbx_description
1 polymer ?
#
loop_
_entity_poly.entity_id
_entity_poly.type
_entity_poly.pdbx_seq_one_letter_code
_entity_poly.pdbx_strand_id
1 'polypeptide(L)' 'MWDVPDDWTLEEASTVPVAYSTAYYALVMRGRLQRGEKVLIHSGSGGVGQAAISIALHFGCEVFTSVGTKEKKEF' A
#
# COMPACT_ATOMS: atom_id res chain seq x y z
N MET A 1 -0.95 6.45 -18.48
CA MET A 1 -2.37 6.44 -18.11
C MET A 1 -2.82 5.00 -18.10
N TRP A 2 -3.71 4.61 -17.20
CA TRP A 2 -4.21 3.24 -17.05
C TRP A 2 -5.69 3.20 -17.40
N ASP A 3 -6.12 2.15 -18.08
CA ASP A 3 -7.54 1.89 -18.31
C ASP A 3 -8.18 1.37 -17.02
N VAL A 4 -9.40 1.83 -16.73
CA VAL A 4 -10.14 1.41 -15.54
C VAL A 4 -10.74 0.02 -15.79
N PRO A 5 -10.54 -0.96 -14.90
CA PRO A 5 -11.17 -2.29 -15.02
C PRO A 5 -12.70 -2.21 -15.02
N ASP A 6 -13.36 -3.08 -15.80
CA ASP A 6 -14.83 -3.09 -15.95
C ASP A 6 -15.57 -3.32 -14.62
N ASP A 7 -14.97 -4.09 -13.71
CA ASP A 7 -15.56 -4.41 -12.40
C ASP A 7 -15.37 -3.29 -11.37
N TRP A 8 -14.74 -2.17 -11.73
CA TRP A 8 -14.48 -1.05 -10.83
C TRP A 8 -15.35 0.15 -11.16
N THR A 9 -15.92 0.75 -10.12
CA THR A 9 -16.49 2.09 -10.23
C THR A 9 -15.37 3.12 -10.45
N LEU A 10 -15.72 4.25 -11.06
CA LEU A 10 -14.77 5.37 -11.18
C LEU A 10 -14.34 5.92 -9.81
N GLU A 11 -15.21 5.82 -8.80
CA GLU A 11 -14.89 6.20 -7.42
C GLU A 11 -13.74 5.34 -6.87
N GLU A 12 -13.86 4.01 -6.93
CA GLU A 12 -12.81 3.09 -6.51
C GLU A 12 -11.52 3.30 -7.30
N ALA A 13 -11.63 3.39 -8.63
CA ALA A 13 -10.49 3.57 -9.52
C ALA A 13 -9.72 4.87 -9.22
N SER A 14 -10.42 5.94 -8.83
CA SER A 14 -9.79 7.23 -8.51
C SER A 14 -8.85 7.16 -7.31
N THR A 15 -9.00 6.18 -6.43
CA THR A 15 -8.19 6.05 -5.19
C THR A 15 -6.79 5.48 -5.43
N VAL A 16 -6.58 4.78 -6.56
CA VAL A 16 -5.40 3.95 -6.79
C VAL A 16 -4.16 4.70 -7.29
N PRO A 17 -4.24 5.61 -8.30
CA PRO A 17 -3.06 6.07 -9.03
C PRO A 17 -1.96 6.65 -8.14
N VAL A 18 -2.28 7.58 -7.24
CA VAL A 18 -1.28 8.24 -6.39
C VAL A 18 -0.76 7.30 -5.30
N ALA A 19 -1.66 6.57 -4.63
CA ALA A 19 -1.28 5.71 -3.50
C ALA A 19 -0.35 4.57 -3.95
N TYR A 20 -0.77 3.83 -4.99
CA TYR A 20 -0.02 2.66 -5.45
C TYR A 20 1.23 3.04 -6.24
N SER A 21 1.22 4.10 -7.06
CA SER A 21 2.45 4.52 -7.75
C SER A 21 3.53 4.98 -6.77
N THR A 22 3.14 5.74 -5.73
CA THR A 22 4.07 6.18 -4.68
C THR A 22 4.65 4.98 -3.93
N ALA A 23 3.79 4.06 -3.48
CA ALA A 23 4.21 2.88 -2.73
C ALA A 23 5.11 1.95 -3.56
N TYR A 24 4.73 1.67 -4.82
CA TYR A 24 5.51 0.81 -5.71
C TYR A 24 6.86 1.43 -6.07
N TYR A 25 6.90 2.74 -6.36
CA TYR A 25 8.14 3.44 -6.61
C TYR A 25 9.07 3.38 -5.39
N ALA A 26 8.55 3.65 -4.19
CA ALA A 26 9.34 3.67 -2.96
C ALA A 26 9.85 2.27 -2.58
N LEU A 27 8.97 1.26 -2.54
CA LEU A 27 9.31 -0.07 -2.06
C LEU A 27 10.05 -0.89 -3.12
N VAL A 28 9.54 -0.94 -4.35
CA VAL A 28 10.04 -1.86 -5.37
C VAL A 28 11.16 -1.22 -6.18
N MET A 29 10.94 -0.02 -6.72
CA MET A 29 11.94 0.59 -7.61
C MET A 29 13.15 1.17 -6.86
N ARG A 30 12.89 1.87 -5.74
CA ARG A 30 13.93 2.52 -4.94
C ARG A 30 14.44 1.65 -3.81
N GLY A 31 13.53 1.07 -3.04
CA GLY A 31 13.84 0.22 -1.89
C GLY A 31 14.30 -1.18 -2.28
N ARG A 32 13.98 -1.64 -3.49
CA ARG A 32 14.28 -2.99 -4.00
C ARG A 32 13.84 -4.08 -3.02
N LEU A 33 12.65 -3.91 -2.44
CA LEU A 33 12.06 -4.84 -1.49
C LEU A 33 12.10 -6.28 -2.04
N GLN A 34 12.61 -7.21 -1.23
CA GLN A 34 12.71 -8.62 -1.57
C GLN A 34 11.72 -9.45 -0.76
N ARG A 35 11.37 -10.62 -1.31
CA ARG A 35 10.46 -11.56 -0.67
C ARG A 35 10.97 -11.99 0.70
N GLY A 36 10.10 -11.98 1.70
CA GLY A 36 10.40 -12.43 3.06
C GLY A 36 11.15 -11.40 3.92
N GLU A 37 11.48 -10.21 3.39
CA GLU A 37 12.06 -9.13 4.19
C GLU A 37 11.08 -8.58 5.23
N LYS A 38 11.61 -7.80 6.18
CA LYS A 38 10.80 -7.07 7.17
C LYS A 38 10.69 -5.62 6.76
N VAL A 39 9.50 -5.04 6.86
CA VAL A 39 9.25 -3.64 6.49
C VAL A 39 8.46 -2.91 7.58
N LEU A 40 8.87 -1.68 7.87
CA LEU A 40 8.12 -0.76 8.74
C LEU A 40 7.40 0.28 7.87
N ILE A 41 6.07 0.31 7.95
CA ILE A 41 5.21 1.24 7.21
C ILE A 41 4.54 2.18 8.22
N HIS A 42 4.89 3.45 8.18
CA HIS A 42 4.20 4.44 9.02
C HIS A 42 2.82 4.78 8.45
N SER A 43 1.90 5.13 9.36
CA SER A 43 0.54 5.59 9.02
C SER A 43 -0.23 4.58 8.15
N GLY A 44 -0.22 3.30 8.53
CA GLY A 44 -0.76 2.21 7.72
C GLY A 44 -2.23 2.33 7.34
N SER A 45 -3.03 3.03 8.14
CA SER A 45 -4.46 3.27 7.87
C SER A 45 -4.72 4.43 6.88
N GLY A 46 -3.67 5.05 6.30
CA GLY A 46 -3.81 6.09 5.27
C GLY A 46 -3.63 5.50 3.86
N GLY A 47 -4.03 6.23 2.81
CA GLY A 47 -4.07 5.69 1.44
C GLY A 47 -2.74 5.10 0.94
N VAL A 48 -1.61 5.80 1.11
CA VAL A 48 -0.29 5.26 0.75
C VAL A 48 0.12 4.09 1.67
N GLY A 49 -0.22 4.18 2.96
CA GLY A 49 0.08 3.14 3.94
C GLY A 49 -0.63 1.82 3.58
N GLN A 50 -1.91 1.88 3.23
CA GLN A 50 -2.71 0.73 2.81
C GLN A 50 -2.14 0.11 1.52
N ALA A 51 -1.80 0.93 0.52
CA ALA A 51 -1.19 0.46 -0.72
C ALA A 51 0.18 -0.21 -0.46
N ALA A 52 1.02 0.40 0.40
CA ALA A 52 2.32 -0.14 0.76
C ALA A 52 2.21 -1.47 1.52
N ILE A 53 1.24 -1.60 2.44
CA ILE A 53 0.97 -2.85 3.17
C ILE A 53 0.54 -3.94 2.17
N SER A 54 -0.38 -3.62 1.27
CA SER A 54 -0.86 -4.55 0.23
C SER A 54 0.30 -5.08 -0.63
N ILE A 55 1.17 -4.19 -1.12
CA ILE A 55 2.35 -4.57 -1.91
C ILE A 55 3.33 -5.43 -1.09
N ALA A 56 3.66 -5.03 0.14
CA ALA A 56 4.60 -5.76 0.97
C ALA A 56 4.09 -7.17 1.32
N LEU A 57 2.80 -7.32 1.64
CA LEU A 57 2.18 -8.61 1.88
C LEU A 57 2.15 -9.48 0.61
N HIS A 58 1.92 -8.89 -0.57
CA HIS A 58 2.04 -9.60 -1.85
C HIS A 58 3.45 -10.18 -2.07
N PHE A 59 4.48 -9.46 -1.63
CA PHE A 59 5.87 -9.96 -1.63
C PHE A 59 6.15 -10.97 -0.52
N GLY A 60 5.20 -11.24 0.38
CA GLY A 60 5.38 -12.16 1.51
C GLY A 60 6.30 -11.60 2.58
N CYS A 61 6.39 -10.27 2.71
CA CYS A 61 7.18 -9.61 3.74
C CYS A 61 6.47 -9.63 5.10
N GLU A 62 7.24 -9.54 6.19
CA GLU A 62 6.71 -9.27 7.53
C GLU A 62 6.51 -7.76 7.69
N VAL A 63 5.28 -7.35 7.94
CA VAL A 63 4.90 -5.92 7.99
C VAL A 63 4.69 -5.45 9.42
N PHE A 64 5.39 -4.39 9.79
CA PHE A 64 5.14 -3.60 10.99
C PHE A 64 4.50 -2.28 10.57
N THR A 65 3.50 -1.81 11.32
CA THR A 65 2.82 -0.55 11.00
C THR A 65 2.50 0.28 12.22
N SER A 66 2.43 1.60 12.04
CA SER A 66 1.94 2.54 13.05
C SER A 66 0.60 3.14 12.62
N VAL A 67 -0.27 3.38 13.59
CA VAL A 67 -1.58 4.02 13.40
C VAL A 67 -1.79 5.07 14.50
N GLY A 68 -2.56 6.11 14.19
CA GLY A 68 -2.73 7.26 15.08
C GLY A 68 -3.75 7.09 16.20
N THR A 69 -4.70 6.17 16.04
CA THR A 69 -5.78 5.93 17.02
C THR A 69 -6.11 4.43 17.12
N LYS A 70 -6.88 4.04 18.13
CA LYS A 70 -7.31 2.63 18.30
C LYS A 70 -8.30 2.21 17.22
N GLU A 71 -9.21 3.10 16.84
CA GLU A 71 -10.20 2.85 15.79
C GLU A 71 -9.50 2.55 14.45
N LYS A 72 -8.43 3.28 14.13
CA LYS A 72 -7.59 3.04 12.94
C LYS A 72 -6.79 1.73 13.00
N LYS A 73 -6.66 1.11 14.18
CA LYS A 73 -6.02 -0.20 14.35
C LYS A 73 -7.00 -1.34 14.07
N GLU A 74 -8.28 -1.12 14.32
CA GLU A 74 -9.35 -2.12 14.17
C GLU A 74 -9.88 -2.21 12.74
N PHE A 75 -9.70 -1.16 11.95
CA PHE A 75 -9.92 -1.13 10.50
C PHE A 75 -8.92 -2.02 9.76
#